data_AF-A0A3D5AC54-F1
#
_entry.id   AF-A0A3D5AC54-F1
#
_cell.length_a   1.000
_cell.length_b   1.000
_cell.length_c   1.000
_cell.angle_alpha   90.00
_cell.angle_beta   90.00
_cell.angle_gamma   90.00
#
_symmetry.space_group_name_H-M   'P 1'
#
loop_
_entity.id
_entity.type
_entity.pdbx_description
1 polymer ?
#
loop_
_entity_poly.entity_id
_entity_poly.type
_entity_poly.pdbx_seq_one_letter_code
_entity_poly.pdbx_strand_id
1 'polypeptide(L)'
;LRKAHLVATGTTGSYVKQTGLEVELKLSGPMGGDAQIAALAAEGKVDGIIFFRDPLGKHAHEPDIQMLMRVCDLYNVPLATNPATGSLIIEGLLEDE
;
A
#
# COMPACT_ATOMS: atom_id res chain seq x y z
N LEU A 1 -7.69 -0.97 -11.89
CA LEU A 1 -6.43 -0.23 -11.58
C LEU A 1 -6.11 0.92 -12.54
N ARG A 2 -6.29 0.81 -13.87
CA ARG A 2 -6.00 1.94 -14.80
C ARG A 2 -6.77 3.25 -14.52
N LYS A 3 -7.94 3.14 -13.88
CA LYS A 3 -8.78 4.28 -13.45
C LYS A 3 -8.32 4.88 -12.10
N ALA A 4 -7.35 4.26 -11.42
CA ALA A 4 -6.92 4.65 -10.07
C ALA A 4 -5.57 5.37 -10.10
N HIS A 5 -5.37 6.28 -9.14
CA HIS A 5 -4.05 6.85 -8.87
C HIS A 5 -3.23 5.86 -8.02
N LEU A 6 -2.17 5.29 -8.59
CA LEU A 6 -1.36 4.28 -7.93
C LEU A 6 -0.11 4.91 -7.31
N VAL A 7 0.11 4.63 -6.02
CA VAL A 7 1.33 5.00 -5.29
C VAL A 7 1.99 3.72 -4.77
N ALA A 8 3.30 3.57 -4.92
CA ALA A 8 4.01 2.39 -4.44
C ALA A 8 5.43 2.71 -3.97
N THR A 9 5.96 1.88 -3.06
CA THR A 9 7.38 1.92 -2.67
C THR A 9 8.28 1.50 -3.82
N GLY A 10 9.53 1.96 -3.81
CA GLY A 10 10.43 1.92 -4.98
C GLY A 10 10.51 0.58 -5.70
N THR A 11 10.80 -0.51 -4.98
CA THR A 11 10.94 -1.85 -5.60
C THR A 11 9.62 -2.32 -6.19
N THR A 12 8.53 -2.31 -5.42
CA THR A 12 7.20 -2.73 -5.86
C THR A 12 6.73 -1.91 -7.06
N GLY A 13 6.83 -0.59 -6.98
CA GLY A 13 6.40 0.32 -8.04
C GLY A 13 7.19 0.14 -9.34
N SER A 14 8.47 -0.23 -9.27
CA SER A 14 9.27 -0.53 -10.46
C SER A 14 8.78 -1.78 -11.21
N TYR A 15 8.31 -2.80 -10.49
CA TYR A 15 7.66 -3.96 -11.11
C TYR A 15 6.28 -3.61 -11.67
N VAL A 16 5.47 -2.84 -10.94
CA VAL A 16 4.13 -2.44 -11.42
C VAL A 16 4.23 -1.61 -12.70
N LYS A 17 5.22 -0.71 -12.82
CA LYS A 17 5.44 0.08 -14.05
C LYS A 17 5.69 -0.79 -15.29
N GLN A 18 6.27 -1.98 -15.15
CA GLN A 18 6.50 -2.89 -16.27
C GLN A 18 5.19 -3.45 -16.87
N THR A 19 4.08 -3.37 -16.13
CA THR A 19 2.75 -3.75 -16.62
C THR A 19 2.09 -2.67 -17.49
N GLY A 20 2.73 -1.51 -17.64
CA GLY A 20 2.18 -0.35 -18.35
C GLY A 20 1.22 0.51 -17.52
N LEU A 21 1.15 0.27 -16.20
CA LEU A 21 0.42 1.14 -15.28
C LEU A 21 1.28 2.34 -14.86
N GLU A 22 0.65 3.51 -14.76
CA GLU A 22 1.28 4.69 -14.18
C GLU A 22 1.29 4.58 -12.65
N VAL A 23 2.44 4.84 -12.04
CA VAL A 23 2.66 4.70 -10.59
C VAL A 23 3.57 5.80 -10.08
N GLU A 24 3.12 6.51 -9.06
CA GLU A 24 3.94 7.43 -8.28
C GLU A 24 4.85 6.62 -7.35
N LEU A 25 6.18 6.84 -7.47
CA LEU A 25 7.16 6.12 -6.67
C LEU A 25 7.50 6.87 -5.39
N LYS A 26 7.44 6.15 -4.27
CA LYS A 26 8.02 6.54 -2.99
C LYS A 26 9.37 5.84 -2.78
N LEU A 27 10.03 6.11 -1.67
CA LEU A 27 11.25 5.39 -1.27
C LEU A 27 10.95 3.90 -1.12
N SER A 28 11.99 3.06 -1.10
CA SER A 28 11.83 1.66 -0.71
C SER A 28 11.43 1.57 0.77
N GLY A 29 10.71 0.52 1.16
CA GLY A 29 10.28 0.31 2.56
C GLY A 29 11.43 0.52 3.57
N PRO A 30 12.58 -0.18 3.43
CA PRO A 30 13.73 -0.01 4.33
C PRO A 30 14.36 1.39 4.38
N MET A 31 14.08 2.24 3.39
CA MET A 31 14.57 3.63 3.34
C MET A 31 13.53 4.64 3.81
N GLY A 32 12.42 4.20 4.40
CA GLY A 32 11.33 5.04 4.91
C GLY A 32 10.12 5.14 3.97
N GLY A 33 10.03 4.30 2.94
CA GLY A 33 8.88 4.25 2.05
C GLY A 33 7.57 3.97 2.80
N ASP A 34 7.60 3.09 3.80
CA ASP A 34 6.42 2.73 4.59
C ASP A 34 5.91 3.92 5.41
N ALA A 35 6.81 4.75 5.94
CA ALA A 35 6.48 6.01 6.60
C ALA A 35 5.85 7.03 5.65
N GLN A 36 6.31 7.09 4.39
CA GLN A 36 5.69 7.96 3.38
C GLN A 36 4.26 7.52 3.05
N ILE A 37 4.01 6.21 2.94
CA ILE A 37 2.65 5.69 2.71
C ILE A 37 1.75 5.94 3.93
N ALA A 38 2.27 5.71 5.14
CA ALA A 38 1.53 6.00 6.37
C ALA A 38 1.17 7.49 6.50
N ALA A 39 2.07 8.39 6.11
CA ALA A 39 1.78 9.82 6.08
C ALA A 39 0.62 10.14 5.12
N LEU A 40 0.60 9.54 3.93
CA LEU A 40 -0.53 9.70 2.99
C LEU A 40 -1.85 9.20 3.58
N ALA A 41 -1.83 8.07 4.31
CA ALA A 41 -3.02 7.54 5.00
C ALA A 41 -3.51 8.51 6.07
N ALA A 42 -2.62 9.02 6.93
CA ALA A 42 -2.96 9.99 7.97
C ALA A 42 -3.45 11.34 7.41
N GLU A 43 -3.00 11.72 6.21
CA GLU A 43 -3.41 12.93 5.51
C GLU A 43 -4.71 12.75 4.69
N GLY A 44 -5.29 11.54 4.65
CA GLY A 44 -6.49 11.25 3.86
C GLY A 44 -6.26 11.28 2.34
N LYS A 45 -5.03 10.98 1.89
CA LYS A 45 -4.61 11.02 0.48
C LYS A 45 -4.60 9.65 -0.21
N VAL A 46 -5.03 8.60 0.49
CA VAL A 46 -5.19 7.25 -0.05
C VAL A 46 -6.53 6.68 0.41
N ASP A 47 -7.24 6.06 -0.53
CA ASP A 47 -8.53 5.43 -0.27
C ASP A 47 -8.41 3.97 0.20
N GLY A 48 -7.23 3.36 -0.01
CA GLY A 48 -6.93 2.00 0.43
C GLY A 48 -5.47 1.63 0.20
N ILE A 49 -4.97 0.64 0.94
CA ILE A 49 -3.59 0.18 0.90
C ILE A 49 -3.53 -1.34 0.69
N ILE A 50 -2.72 -1.76 -0.28
CA ILE A 50 -2.41 -3.16 -0.54
C ILE A 50 -0.98 -3.43 -0.10
N PHE A 51 -0.80 -4.13 1.01
CA PHE A 51 0.49 -4.38 1.65
C PHE A 51 0.74 -5.87 1.89
N PHE A 52 1.11 -6.59 0.83
CA PHE A 52 1.41 -8.01 0.93
C PHE A 52 2.76 -8.23 1.61
N ARG A 53 2.72 -8.96 2.72
CA ARG A 53 3.89 -9.31 3.53
C ARG A 53 4.15 -10.79 3.38
N ASP A 54 5.41 -11.18 3.49
CA ASP A 54 5.76 -12.58 3.74
C ASP A 54 5.48 -12.90 5.21
N PRO A 55 4.49 -13.76 5.54
CA PRO A 55 4.15 -14.08 6.92
C PRO A 55 5.16 -14.99 7.61
N LEU A 56 6.09 -15.60 6.86
CA LEU A 56 7.11 -16.51 7.39
C LEU A 56 8.51 -15.87 7.41
N GLY A 57 8.67 -14.73 6.72
CA GLY A 57 9.92 -13.97 6.64
C GLY A 57 10.18 -13.08 7.85
N LYS A 58 11.47 -12.89 8.20
CA LYS A 58 11.88 -11.83 9.13
C LYS A 58 12.08 -10.53 8.36
N HIS A 59 11.34 -9.49 8.73
CA HIS A 59 11.48 -8.17 8.13
C HIS A 59 12.38 -7.29 9.00
N ALA A 60 13.51 -6.82 8.45
CA ALA A 60 14.43 -5.93 9.16
C ALA A 60 13.78 -4.57 9.57
N HIS A 61 12.64 -4.25 8.95
CA HIS A 61 11.84 -3.04 9.16
C HIS A 61 10.47 -3.35 9.80
N GLU A 62 10.37 -4.40 10.63
CA GLU A 62 9.13 -4.74 11.35
C GLU A 62 8.50 -3.57 12.12
N PRO A 63 9.24 -2.66 12.79
CA PRO A 63 8.64 -1.48 13.43
C PRO A 63 7.85 -0.60 12.46
N ASP A 64 8.33 -0.47 11.22
CA ASP A 64 7.70 0.36 10.19
C ASP A 64 6.40 -0.29 9.68
N ILE A 65 6.41 -1.62 9.56
CA ILE A 65 5.22 -2.43 9.24
C ILE A 65 4.12 -2.20 10.28
N GLN A 66 4.47 -2.33 11.56
CA GLN A 66 3.51 -2.15 12.66
C GLN A 66 3.01 -0.71 12.73
N MET A 67 3.88 0.27 12.46
CA MET A 67 3.50 1.67 12.38
C MET A 67 2.47 1.93 11.28
N LEU A 68 2.69 1.39 10.06
CA LEU A 68 1.75 1.54 8.95
C LEU A 68 0.39 0.92 9.30
N MET A 69 0.37 -0.31 9.82
CA MET A 69 -0.87 -0.98 10.24
C MET A 69 -1.65 -0.15 11.26
N ARG A 70 -0.96 0.34 12.30
CA ARG A 70 -1.56 1.19 13.34
C ARG A 70 -2.16 2.48 12.77
N VAL A 71 -1.51 3.09 11.78
CA VAL A 71 -2.04 4.29 11.12
C VAL A 71 -3.30 3.95 10.33
N CYS A 72 -3.32 2.85 9.58
CA CYS A 72 -4.54 2.42 8.87
C CYS A 72 -5.71 2.20 9.82
N ASP A 73 -5.48 1.51 10.94
CA ASP A 73 -6.51 1.26 11.97
C ASP A 73 -7.04 2.58 12.56
N LEU A 74 -6.16 3.53 12.87
CA LEU A 74 -6.54 4.80 13.48
C LEU A 74 -7.35 5.71 12.56
N TYR A 75 -6.97 5.76 11.28
CA TYR A 75 -7.60 6.63 10.28
C TYR A 75 -8.68 5.91 9.45
N ASN A 76 -9.02 4.67 9.83
CA ASN A 76 -10.01 3.83 9.16
C ASN A 76 -9.76 3.68 7.65
N VAL A 77 -8.49 3.46 7.28
CA VAL A 77 -8.08 3.24 5.88
C VAL A 77 -8.09 1.74 5.60
N PRO A 78 -8.84 1.27 4.56
CA PRO A 78 -8.83 -0.13 4.17
C PRO A 78 -7.42 -0.65 3.90
N LEU A 79 -7.04 -1.76 4.56
CA LEU A 79 -5.73 -2.37 4.45
C LEU A 79 -5.85 -3.86 4.11
N ALA A 80 -5.26 -4.27 2.98
CA ALA A 80 -5.10 -5.68 2.64
C ALA A 80 -3.68 -6.14 2.94
N THR A 81 -3.54 -7.19 3.75
CA THR A 81 -2.23 -7.83 3.98
C THR A 81 -2.07 -9.16 3.24
N ASN A 82 -3.06 -9.55 2.44
CA ASN A 82 -3.06 -10.77 1.64
C ASN A 82 -3.89 -10.56 0.34
N PRO A 83 -3.72 -11.40 -0.69
CA PRO A 83 -4.42 -11.25 -1.96
C PRO A 83 -5.94 -11.30 -1.88
N ALA A 84 -6.52 -12.16 -1.04
CA ALA A 84 -7.97 -12.31 -0.94
C ALA A 84 -8.63 -11.01 -0.43
N THR A 85 -8.09 -10.40 0.63
CA THR A 85 -8.53 -9.09 1.10
C THR A 85 -8.26 -8.00 0.04
N GLY A 86 -7.14 -8.12 -0.69
CA GLY A 86 -6.79 -7.16 -1.74
C GLY A 86 -7.81 -7.12 -2.87
N SER A 87 -8.29 -8.28 -3.32
CA SER A 87 -9.36 -8.37 -4.32
C SER A 87 -10.64 -7.68 -3.84
N LEU A 88 -11.10 -7.98 -2.62
CA LEU A 88 -12.33 -7.39 -2.07
C LEU A 88 -12.24 -5.86 -1.92
N ILE A 89 -11.09 -5.35 -1.48
CA ILE A 89 -10.86 -3.89 -1.38
C ILE A 89 -10.87 -3.25 -2.77
N ILE A 90 -10.19 -3.85 -3.75
CA ILE A 90 -10.14 -3.30 -5.11
C ILE A 90 -11.53 -3.32 -5.76
N GLU A 91 -12.30 -4.39 -5.56
CA GLU A 91 -13.69 -4.47 -6.03
C GLU A 91 -14.53 -3.35 -5.41
N GLY A 92 -14.54 -3.21 -4.09
CA GLY A 92 -15.33 -2.17 -3.43
C GLY A 92 -14.90 -0.73 -3.72
N LEU A 93 -13.61 -0.48 -4.01
CA LEU A 93 -13.11 0.87 -4.34
C LEU A 93 -13.27 1.24 -5.82
N LEU A 94 -13.35 0.24 -6.71
CA LEU A 94 -13.43 0.45 -8.16
C LEU A 94 -14.77 0.04 -8.76
N GLU A 95 -15.74 -0.36 -7.94
CA GLU A 95 -17.13 -0.47 -8.36
C GLU A 95 -17.56 0.89 -8.94
N ASP A 96 -17.88 0.87 -10.24
CA ASP A 96 -18.55 1.99 -10.89
C ASP A 96 -19.96 2.08 -10.26
N GLU A 97 -20.36 3.25 -9.74
CA GLU A 97 -21.80 3.54 -9.55
C GLU A 97 -22.56 3.45 -10.89
#